data_AF-A0A1X1V425-F1
#
_entry.id   AF-A0A1X1V425-F1
#
_cell.length_a   1.000
_cell.length_b   1.000
_cell.length_c   1.000
_cell.angle_alpha   90.00
_cell.angle_beta   90.00
_cell.angle_gamma   90.00
#
_symmetry.space_group_name_H-M   'P 1'
#
loop_
_entity.id
_entity.type
_entity.pdbx_description
1 polymer ?
#
loop_
_entity_poly.entity_id
_entity_poly.type
_entity_poly.pdbx_seq_one_letter_code
_entity_poly.pdbx_strand_id
1 'polypeptide(L)'
;MPALQEVDGCVGVSLLVDRQSGRCIATSAWENEEAMRASDERIRPMRDRAAEMFGGSPEVEEWEIAALHRDHPSREGACVRATWVRVEPDQMDQGIEFYKSSVLPDLENLEGFSSASLMVNRSSGRAVSCATFDSMDAMDRNRDQSTELKNARTREAGAQELDEREFELAIAHLRVPELV
;
A
#
# COMPACT_ATOMS: atom_id res chain seq x y z
N MET A 1 16.34 7.33 3.17
CA MET A 1 16.61 7.36 1.71
C MET A 1 16.42 8.78 1.17
N PRO A 2 17.39 9.70 1.35
CA PRO A 2 17.24 11.08 0.86
C PRO A 2 17.29 11.19 -0.67
N ALA A 3 18.18 10.41 -1.30
CA ALA A 3 18.46 10.52 -2.74
C ALA A 3 17.26 10.27 -3.66
N LEU A 4 16.31 9.42 -3.24
CA LEU A 4 15.11 9.12 -4.02
C LEU A 4 14.08 10.26 -3.94
N GLN A 5 14.06 11.01 -2.84
CA GLN A 5 13.22 12.19 -2.66
C GLN A 5 13.74 13.42 -3.43
N GLU A 6 14.99 13.38 -3.90
CA GLU A 6 15.61 14.42 -4.71
C GLU A 6 15.45 14.17 -6.23
N VAL A 7 14.77 13.08 -6.60
CA VAL A 7 14.45 12.81 -8.00
C VAL A 7 13.23 13.62 -8.40
N ASP A 8 13.31 14.27 -9.57
CA ASP A 8 12.25 15.14 -10.07
C ASP A 8 10.93 14.37 -10.21
N GLY A 9 9.84 14.96 -9.73
CA GLY A 9 8.51 14.34 -9.68
C GLY A 9 8.32 13.24 -8.62
N CYS A 10 9.31 12.93 -7.77
CA CYS A 10 9.13 12.01 -6.65
C CYS A 10 8.36 12.69 -5.49
N VAL A 11 7.18 12.17 -5.16
CA VAL A 11 6.29 12.71 -4.12
C VAL A 11 6.29 11.88 -2.83
N GLY A 12 7.07 10.80 -2.78
CA GLY A 12 7.24 10.11 -1.51
C GLY A 12 7.86 8.75 -1.60
N VAL A 13 8.23 8.23 -0.44
CA VAL A 13 8.75 6.88 -0.27
C VAL A 13 8.17 6.24 0.99
N SER A 14 7.91 4.94 0.93
CA SER A 14 7.66 4.14 2.12
C SER A 14 8.39 2.81 2.07
N LEU A 15 8.61 2.23 3.26
CA LEU A 15 9.23 0.93 3.42
C LEU A 15 8.43 0.13 4.42
N LEU A 16 7.90 -1.01 3.97
CA LEU A 16 7.25 -2.02 4.78
C LEU A 16 8.22 -3.18 5.02
N VAL A 17 8.29 -3.66 6.26
CA VAL A 17 9.21 -4.74 6.64
C VAL A 17 8.47 -5.79 7.44
N ASP A 18 8.46 -7.03 6.94
CA ASP A 18 8.12 -8.21 7.73
C ASP A 18 9.42 -8.75 8.33
N ARG A 19 9.62 -8.46 9.62
CA ARG A 19 10.82 -8.86 10.36
C ARG A 19 10.94 -10.37 10.53
N GLN A 20 9.83 -11.11 10.44
CA GLN A 20 9.82 -12.56 10.63
C GLN A 20 10.27 -13.30 9.37
N SER A 21 9.75 -12.90 8.20
CA SER A 21 10.14 -13.52 6.93
C SER A 21 11.35 -12.83 6.26
N GLY A 22 11.68 -11.60 6.66
CA GLY A 22 12.67 -10.76 6.00
C GLY A 22 12.15 -10.10 4.72
N ARG A 23 10.84 -10.22 4.42
CA ARG A 23 10.24 -9.59 3.23
C ARG A 23 10.16 -8.07 3.42
N CYS A 24 10.64 -7.33 2.43
CA CYS A 24 10.54 -5.88 2.38
C CYS A 24 9.75 -5.44 1.15
N ILE A 25 8.93 -4.39 1.30
CA ILE A 25 8.29 -3.69 0.19
C ILE A 25 8.70 -2.24 0.27
N ALA A 26 9.55 -1.81 -0.67
CA ALA A 26 9.90 -0.41 -0.83
C ALA A 26 9.03 0.18 -1.95
N THR A 27 8.35 1.29 -1.67
CA THR A 27 7.55 2.00 -2.68
C THR A 27 8.06 3.43 -2.82
N SER A 28 8.02 3.91 -4.07
CA SER A 28 8.24 5.31 -4.44
C SER A 28 7.02 5.81 -5.20
N ALA A 29 6.50 6.95 -4.81
CA ALA A 29 5.35 7.58 -5.45
C ALA A 29 5.81 8.75 -6.32
N TRP A 30 5.13 8.94 -7.44
CA TRP A 30 5.45 9.96 -8.45
C TRP A 30 4.24 10.86 -8.71
N GLU A 31 4.48 12.11 -9.14
CA GLU A 31 3.41 13.05 -9.50
C GLU A 31 2.51 12.53 -10.63
N ASN A 32 3.10 11.77 -11.56
CA ASN A 32 2.42 11.16 -12.70
C ASN A 32 3.27 10.02 -13.28
N GLU A 33 2.69 9.26 -14.21
CA GLU A 33 3.37 8.14 -14.87
C GLU A 33 4.58 8.62 -15.71
N GLU A 34 4.49 9.77 -16.37
CA GLU A 34 5.59 10.29 -17.20
C GLU A 34 6.84 10.56 -16.37
N ALA A 35 6.70 11.20 -15.21
CA ALA A 35 7.80 11.44 -14.26
C ALA A 35 8.40 10.12 -13.74
N MET A 36 7.56 9.14 -13.41
CA MET A 36 8.01 7.80 -13.02
C MET A 36 8.87 7.17 -14.13
N ARG A 37 8.37 7.14 -15.36
CA ARG A 37 9.07 6.55 -16.51
C ARG A 37 10.37 7.28 -16.84
N ALA A 38 10.36 8.60 -16.82
CA ALA A 38 11.55 9.44 -17.06
C ALA A 38 12.65 9.21 -16.01
N SER A 39 12.28 8.78 -14.81
CA SER A 39 13.21 8.54 -13.71
C SER A 39 13.85 7.14 -13.71
N ASP A 40 13.35 6.18 -14.50
CA ASP A 40 13.69 4.75 -14.37
C ASP A 40 15.20 4.48 -14.46
N GLU A 41 15.88 5.07 -15.45
CA GLU A 41 17.33 4.94 -15.60
C GLU A 41 18.11 5.52 -14.40
N ARG A 42 17.61 6.61 -13.80
CA ARG A 42 18.24 7.30 -12.67
C ARG A 42 18.05 6.54 -11.36
N ILE A 43 16.91 5.88 -11.17
CA ILE A 43 16.61 5.12 -9.94
C ILE A 43 17.16 3.69 -9.98
N ARG A 44 17.44 3.14 -11.17
CA ARG A 44 17.95 1.78 -11.33
C ARG A 44 19.19 1.48 -10.45
N PRO A 45 20.24 2.32 -10.38
CA PRO A 45 21.35 2.07 -9.46
C PRO A 45 20.96 2.07 -7.98
N MET A 46 19.95 2.86 -7.59
CA MET A 46 19.44 2.87 -6.22
C MET A 46 18.69 1.57 -5.91
N ARG A 47 17.91 1.07 -6.87
CA ARG A 47 17.22 -0.22 -6.78
C ARG A 47 18.20 -1.38 -6.69
N ASP A 48 19.21 -1.39 -7.54
CA ASP A 48 20.23 -2.44 -7.57
C ASP A 48 21.00 -2.48 -6.23
N ARG A 49 21.36 -1.30 -5.68
CA ARG A 49 21.94 -1.20 -4.34
C ARG A 49 21.00 -1.68 -3.23
N ALA A 50 19.70 -1.37 -3.33
CA ALA A 50 18.73 -1.86 -2.36
C ALA A 50 18.63 -3.39 -2.40
N ALA A 51 18.58 -3.98 -3.60
CA ALA A 51 18.57 -5.43 -3.79
C ALA A 51 19.82 -6.11 -3.20
N GLU A 52 21.00 -5.55 -3.41
CA GLU A 52 22.25 -6.02 -2.80
C GLU A 52 22.19 -5.95 -1.27
N MET A 53 21.69 -4.85 -0.71
CA MET A 53 21.59 -4.65 0.74
C MET A 53 20.59 -5.60 1.41
N PHE A 54 19.45 -5.86 0.77
CA PHE A 54 18.43 -6.78 1.29
C PHE A 54 18.71 -8.24 0.94
N GLY A 55 19.71 -8.52 0.08
CA GLY A 55 20.16 -9.87 -0.24
C GLY A 55 19.18 -10.67 -1.10
N GLY A 56 18.39 -10.01 -1.95
CA GLY A 56 17.32 -10.64 -2.74
C GLY A 56 17.24 -10.17 -4.19
N SER A 57 16.41 -10.83 -4.98
CA SER A 57 16.04 -10.37 -6.32
C SER A 57 14.83 -9.44 -6.22
N PRO A 58 14.92 -8.17 -6.66
CA PRO A 58 13.81 -7.24 -6.57
C PRO A 58 12.77 -7.59 -7.63
N GLU A 59 11.52 -7.76 -7.21
CA GLU A 59 10.37 -7.69 -8.11
C GLU A 59 9.92 -6.22 -8.18
N VAL A 60 9.71 -5.74 -9.40
CA VAL A 60 9.28 -4.35 -9.64
C VAL A 60 7.94 -4.38 -10.32
N GLU A 61 6.98 -3.72 -9.71
CA GLU A 61 5.64 -3.57 -10.21
C GLU A 61 5.24 -2.10 -10.14
N GLU A 62 4.46 -1.69 -11.14
CA GLU A 62 3.94 -0.33 -11.24
C GLU A 62 2.45 -0.34 -10.95
N TRP A 63 2.03 0.63 -10.15
CA TRP A 63 0.68 0.73 -9.61
C TRP A 63 0.21 2.18 -9.64
N GLU A 64 -1.08 2.36 -9.90
CA GLU A 64 -1.78 3.62 -9.71
C GLU A 64 -2.26 3.73 -8.26
N ILE A 65 -2.09 4.88 -7.63
CA ILE A 65 -2.69 5.17 -6.31
C ILE A 65 -4.14 5.64 -6.57
N ALA A 66 -5.09 4.73 -6.44
CA ALA A 66 -6.51 4.99 -6.72
C ALA A 66 -7.25 5.62 -5.54
N ALA A 67 -6.80 5.35 -4.31
CA ALA A 67 -7.31 6.01 -3.12
C ALA A 67 -6.22 6.18 -2.06
N LEU A 68 -6.31 7.26 -1.29
CA LEU A 68 -5.43 7.53 -0.16
C LEU A 68 -6.16 8.40 0.86
N HIS A 69 -6.35 7.87 2.06
CA HIS A 69 -7.01 8.55 3.17
C HIS A 69 -6.10 8.55 4.39
N ARG A 70 -6.06 9.66 5.14
CA ARG A 70 -5.31 9.78 6.39
C ARG A 70 -6.20 10.38 7.47
N ASP A 71 -6.44 9.61 8.53
CA ASP A 71 -7.06 10.14 9.74
C ASP A 71 -6.05 10.97 10.54
N HIS A 72 -4.87 10.41 10.78
CA HIS A 72 -3.79 11.09 11.48
C HIS A 72 -2.39 10.56 11.10
N PRO A 73 -1.31 11.32 11.37
CA PRO A 73 0.05 10.90 11.04
C PRO A 73 0.44 9.61 11.75
N SER A 74 1.00 8.65 11.00
CA SER A 74 1.54 7.42 11.57
C SER A 74 2.69 7.69 12.52
N ARG A 75 2.78 6.88 13.58
CA ARG A 75 3.76 7.02 14.66
C ARG A 75 4.85 5.95 14.56
N GLU A 76 5.91 6.11 15.34
CA GLU A 76 6.87 5.03 15.55
C GLU A 76 6.17 3.80 16.11
N GLY A 77 6.44 2.62 15.54
CA GLY A 77 5.74 1.38 15.86
C GLY A 77 4.48 1.12 15.04
N ALA A 78 4.11 2.01 14.11
CA ALA A 78 3.02 1.77 13.17
C ALA A 78 3.26 0.54 12.30
N CYS A 79 2.16 -0.09 11.90
CA CYS A 79 2.15 -1.32 11.13
C CYS A 79 1.08 -1.28 10.05
N VAL A 80 1.28 -2.05 8.99
CA VAL A 80 0.40 -2.10 7.82
C VAL A 80 -0.09 -3.53 7.60
N ARG A 81 -1.41 -3.69 7.46
CA ARG A 81 -2.02 -4.91 6.90
C ARG A 81 -2.26 -4.64 5.42
N ALA A 82 -1.60 -5.41 4.56
CA ALA A 82 -1.74 -5.34 3.11
C ALA A 82 -2.49 -6.57 2.60
N THR A 83 -3.59 -6.32 1.89
CA THR A 83 -4.44 -7.37 1.31
C THR A 83 -4.43 -7.22 -0.20
N TRP A 84 -3.90 -8.22 -0.89
CA TRP A 84 -3.88 -8.29 -2.35
C TRP A 84 -5.15 -8.97 -2.83
N VAL A 85 -5.83 -8.33 -3.79
CA VAL A 85 -7.04 -8.85 -4.40
C VAL A 85 -6.95 -8.77 -5.92
N ARG A 86 -7.84 -9.51 -6.60
CA ARG A 86 -8.09 -9.39 -8.03
C ARG A 86 -9.58 -9.22 -8.26
N VAL A 87 -9.91 -8.30 -9.16
CA VAL A 87 -11.23 -8.15 -9.79
C VAL A 87 -11.08 -8.34 -11.29
N GLU A 88 -12.20 -8.46 -12.01
CA GLU A 88 -12.16 -8.39 -13.47
C GLU A 88 -11.70 -6.98 -13.91
N PRO A 89 -10.81 -6.84 -14.91
CA PRO A 89 -10.27 -5.54 -15.32
C PRO A 89 -11.33 -4.50 -15.70
N ASP A 90 -12.47 -4.92 -16.25
CA ASP A 90 -13.61 -4.07 -16.60
C ASP A 90 -14.43 -3.61 -15.39
N GLN A 91 -14.29 -4.29 -14.24
CA GLN A 91 -14.92 -3.94 -12.96
C GLN A 91 -14.03 -3.06 -12.07
N MET A 92 -12.82 -2.70 -12.50
CA MET A 92 -11.84 -2.01 -11.66
C MET A 92 -12.36 -0.67 -11.12
N ASP A 93 -12.98 0.16 -11.96
CA ASP A 93 -13.55 1.44 -11.53
C ASP A 93 -14.66 1.26 -10.49
N GLN A 94 -15.53 0.27 -10.69
CA GLN A 94 -16.55 -0.07 -9.69
C GLN A 94 -15.92 -0.53 -8.37
N GLY A 95 -14.84 -1.32 -8.44
CA GLY A 95 -14.10 -1.78 -7.26
C GLY A 95 -13.45 -0.62 -6.49
N ILE A 96 -12.90 0.37 -7.18
CA ILE A 96 -12.32 1.58 -6.57
C ILE A 96 -13.41 2.39 -5.85
N GLU A 97 -14.56 2.61 -6.49
CA GLU A 97 -15.67 3.35 -5.88
C GLU A 97 -16.28 2.58 -4.69
N PHE A 98 -16.41 1.26 -4.79
CA PHE A 98 -16.83 0.40 -3.68
C PHE A 98 -15.84 0.48 -2.51
N TYR A 99 -14.54 0.46 -2.79
CA TYR A 99 -13.52 0.60 -1.78
C TYR A 99 -13.68 1.93 -1.01
N LYS A 100 -13.78 3.04 -1.72
CA LYS A 100 -13.92 4.39 -1.13
C LYS A 100 -15.21 4.55 -0.33
N SER A 101 -16.32 4.05 -0.84
CA SER A 101 -17.65 4.25 -0.24
C SER A 101 -18.01 3.26 0.86
N SER A 102 -17.42 2.07 0.85
CA SER A 102 -17.85 0.96 1.73
C SER A 102 -16.71 0.36 2.56
N VAL A 103 -15.53 0.15 1.96
CA VAL A 103 -14.40 -0.47 2.67
C VAL A 103 -13.70 0.55 3.57
N LEU A 104 -13.39 1.73 3.03
CA LEU A 104 -12.66 2.76 3.74
C LEU A 104 -13.37 3.21 5.04
N PRO A 105 -14.69 3.50 5.06
CA PRO A 105 -15.37 3.86 6.30
C PRO A 105 -15.34 2.75 7.35
N ASP A 106 -15.37 1.49 6.95
CA ASP A 106 -15.28 0.39 7.91
C ASP A 106 -13.88 0.24 8.49
N LEU A 107 -12.83 0.46 7.67
CA LEU A 107 -11.45 0.49 8.13
C LEU A 107 -11.20 1.62 9.13
N GLU A 108 -11.76 2.81 8.87
CA GLU A 108 -11.70 3.97 9.78
C GLU A 108 -12.28 3.67 11.18
N ASN A 109 -13.26 2.76 11.26
CA ASN A 109 -13.86 2.36 12.52
C ASN A 109 -13.04 1.32 13.32
N LEU A 110 -11.95 0.79 12.75
CA LEU A 110 -11.09 -0.17 13.46
C LEU A 110 -10.20 0.54 14.47
N GLU A 111 -10.01 -0.08 15.63
CA GLU A 111 -9.12 0.45 16.67
C GLU A 111 -7.71 0.67 16.12
N GLY A 112 -7.19 1.88 16.34
CA GLY A 112 -5.83 2.27 15.98
C GLY A 112 -5.63 2.54 14.49
N PHE A 113 -6.69 2.62 13.69
CA PHE A 113 -6.59 3.04 12.29
C PHE A 113 -5.93 4.42 12.16
N SER A 114 -4.93 4.55 11.29
CA SER A 114 -4.21 5.80 11.01
C SER A 114 -4.40 6.28 9.57
N SER A 115 -4.32 5.37 8.60
CA SER A 115 -4.48 5.70 7.18
C SER A 115 -4.78 4.47 6.35
N ALA A 116 -5.33 4.67 5.15
CA ALA A 116 -5.48 3.61 4.16
C ALA A 116 -5.07 4.08 2.77
N SER A 117 -4.53 3.17 1.97
CA SER A 117 -4.29 3.39 0.54
C SER A 117 -4.75 2.21 -0.29
N LEU A 118 -5.23 2.51 -1.50
CA LEU A 118 -5.54 1.51 -2.51
C LEU A 118 -4.64 1.76 -3.72
N MET A 119 -3.86 0.74 -4.06
CA MET A 119 -3.04 0.72 -5.26
C MET A 119 -3.61 -0.29 -6.26
N VAL A 120 -3.72 0.09 -7.53
CA VAL A 120 -4.36 -0.73 -8.57
C VAL A 120 -3.48 -0.89 -9.80
N ASN A 121 -3.58 -2.05 -10.44
CA ASN A 121 -3.05 -2.29 -11.76
C ASN A 121 -4.23 -2.63 -12.67
N ARG A 122 -4.72 -1.62 -13.40
CA ARG A 122 -5.91 -1.72 -14.25
C ARG A 122 -5.82 -2.83 -15.30
N SER A 123 -4.64 -3.01 -15.89
CA SER A 123 -4.43 -4.01 -16.96
C SER A 123 -4.58 -5.46 -16.49
N SER A 124 -4.20 -5.74 -15.24
CA SER A 124 -4.20 -7.11 -14.67
C SER A 124 -5.37 -7.39 -13.72
N GLY A 125 -6.18 -6.37 -13.43
CA GLY A 125 -7.26 -6.44 -12.44
C GLY A 125 -6.78 -6.57 -10.99
N ARG A 126 -5.47 -6.48 -10.73
CA ARG A 126 -4.92 -6.60 -9.38
C ARG A 126 -5.08 -5.29 -8.62
N ALA A 127 -5.32 -5.41 -7.33
CA ALA A 127 -5.28 -4.30 -6.39
C ALA A 127 -4.62 -4.73 -5.08
N VAL A 128 -4.11 -3.77 -4.32
CA VAL A 128 -3.66 -3.97 -2.94
C VAL A 128 -4.22 -2.85 -2.08
N SER A 129 -4.96 -3.23 -1.05
CA SER A 129 -5.37 -2.31 0.02
C SER A 129 -4.34 -2.41 1.15
N CYS A 130 -3.82 -1.26 1.57
CA CYS A 130 -2.91 -1.15 2.71
C CYS A 130 -3.61 -0.33 3.80
N ALA A 131 -4.00 -0.99 4.89
CA ALA A 131 -4.52 -0.34 6.10
C ALA A 131 -3.41 -0.20 7.13
N THR A 132 -3.14 1.04 7.56
CA THR A 132 -2.10 1.37 8.53
C THR A 132 -2.72 1.58 9.91
N PHE A 133 -2.08 1.01 10.92
CA PHE A 133 -2.47 1.10 12.31
C PHE A 133 -1.34 1.64 13.18
N ASP A 134 -1.68 2.24 14.31
CA ASP A 134 -0.76 2.86 15.27
C ASP A 134 0.25 1.88 15.87
N SER A 135 -0.13 0.61 16.03
CA SER A 135 0.71 -0.42 16.66
C SER A 135 0.26 -1.83 16.31
N MET A 136 1.19 -2.77 16.40
CA MET A 136 0.91 -4.21 16.26
C MET A 136 -0.16 -4.67 17.25
N ASP A 137 -0.13 -4.16 18.49
CA ASP A 137 -1.12 -4.51 19.51
C ASP A 137 -2.55 -4.08 19.11
N ALA A 138 -2.72 -2.91 18.49
CA ALA A 138 -4.02 -2.46 17.98
C ALA A 138 -4.50 -3.34 16.81
N MET A 139 -3.58 -3.66 15.90
CA MET A 139 -3.82 -4.57 14.77
C MET A 139 -4.18 -6.00 15.21
N ASP A 140 -3.60 -6.48 16.30
CA ASP A 140 -3.93 -7.76 16.92
C ASP A 140 -5.30 -7.75 17.59
N ARG A 141 -5.62 -6.69 18.35
CA ARG A 141 -6.94 -6.53 18.99
C ARG A 141 -8.08 -6.45 17.99
N ASN A 142 -7.86 -5.82 16.84
CA ASN A 142 -8.87 -5.68 15.79
C ASN A 142 -8.86 -6.83 14.76
N ARG A 143 -8.00 -7.85 14.92
CA ARG A 143 -7.76 -8.90 13.91
C ARG A 143 -9.03 -9.62 13.48
N ASP A 144 -9.85 -10.07 14.42
CA ASP A 144 -11.07 -10.82 14.13
C ASP A 144 -12.09 -9.93 13.38
N GLN A 145 -12.31 -8.72 13.88
CA GLN A 145 -13.19 -7.73 13.25
C GLN A 145 -12.73 -7.38 11.83
N SER A 146 -11.43 -7.15 11.64
CA SER A 146 -10.85 -6.84 10.33
C SER A 146 -10.97 -8.04 9.37
N THR A 147 -10.83 -9.27 9.87
CA THR A 147 -10.98 -10.49 9.06
C THR A 147 -12.42 -10.69 8.61
N GLU A 148 -13.39 -10.51 9.52
CA GLU A 148 -14.82 -10.58 9.20
C GLU A 148 -15.20 -9.51 8.18
N LEU A 149 -14.75 -8.27 8.41
CA LEU A 149 -14.93 -7.16 7.49
C LEU A 149 -14.39 -7.47 6.10
N LYS A 150 -13.12 -7.87 6.01
CA LYS A 150 -12.46 -8.23 4.74
C LYS A 150 -13.25 -9.31 4.00
N ASN A 151 -13.62 -10.39 4.69
CA ASN A 151 -14.33 -11.51 4.09
C ASN A 151 -15.71 -11.10 3.55
N ALA A 152 -16.42 -10.24 4.29
CA ALA A 152 -17.70 -9.69 3.85
C ALA A 152 -17.54 -8.80 2.61
N ARG A 153 -16.62 -7.84 2.66
CA ARG A 153 -16.40 -6.85 1.59
C ARG A 153 -15.81 -7.47 0.32
N THR A 154 -14.90 -8.42 0.46
CA THR A 154 -14.33 -9.17 -0.68
C THR A 154 -15.42 -9.95 -1.42
N ARG A 155 -16.33 -10.59 -0.68
CA ARG A 155 -17.46 -11.31 -1.26
C ARG A 155 -18.45 -10.37 -1.95
N GLU A 156 -18.77 -9.25 -1.31
CA GLU A 156 -19.69 -8.23 -1.86
C GLU A 156 -19.15 -7.60 -3.15
N ALA A 157 -17.85 -7.29 -3.18
CA ALA A 157 -17.17 -6.76 -4.37
C ALA A 157 -16.98 -7.80 -5.49
N GLY A 158 -17.24 -9.08 -5.24
CA GLY A 158 -16.90 -10.16 -6.16
C GLY A 158 -15.39 -10.29 -6.42
N ALA A 159 -14.56 -9.81 -5.47
CA ALA A 159 -13.12 -9.84 -5.57
C ALA A 159 -12.57 -11.21 -5.11
N GLN A 160 -11.45 -11.62 -5.70
CA GLN A 160 -10.68 -12.78 -5.24
C GLN A 160 -9.52 -12.30 -4.37
N GLU A 161 -9.43 -12.77 -3.13
CA GLU A 161 -8.24 -12.58 -2.30
C GLU A 161 -7.06 -13.42 -2.84
N LEU A 162 -5.89 -12.78 -2.97
CA LEU A 162 -4.67 -13.38 -3.47
C LEU A 162 -3.65 -13.66 -2.36
N ASP A 163 -3.45 -12.70 -1.45
CA ASP A 163 -2.54 -12.80 -0.30
C ASP A 163 -2.93 -11.73 0.73
N GLU A 164 -2.55 -11.95 1.98
CA GLU A 164 -2.66 -10.96 3.05
C GLU A 164 -1.44 -11.06 3.95
N ARG A 165 -0.82 -9.90 4.25
CA ARG A 165 0.37 -9.84 5.09
C ARG A 165 0.40 -8.60 5.96
N GLU A 166 1.08 -8.73 7.08
CA GLU A 166 1.29 -7.67 8.05
C GLU A 166 2.77 -7.27 8.07
N PHE A 167 3.03 -5.97 8.16
CA PHE A 167 4.35 -5.39 8.08
C PHE A 167 4.52 -4.28 9.12
N GLU A 168 5.75 -4.08 9.59
CA GLU A 168 6.16 -2.83 10.22
C GLU A 168 6.26 -1.72 9.17
N LEU A 169 5.77 -0.51 9.48
CA LEU A 169 5.97 0.68 8.67
C LEU A 169 7.29 1.36 9.06
N ALA A 170 8.39 0.93 8.45
CA ALA A 170 9.73 1.43 8.78
C ALA A 170 10.03 2.82 8.22
N ILE A 171 9.43 3.20 7.09
CA ILE A 171 9.54 4.55 6.50
C ILE A 171 8.16 5.00 6.02
N ALA A 172 7.72 6.20 6.40
CA ALA A 172 6.42 6.78 6.05
C ALA A 172 6.56 8.23 5.56
N HIS A 173 7.19 8.45 4.40
CA HIS A 173 7.40 9.79 3.84
C HIS A 173 6.60 9.98 2.54
N LEU A 174 5.27 9.88 2.63
CA LEU A 174 4.37 10.06 1.49
C LEU A 174 3.74 11.47 1.50
N ARG A 175 4.02 12.26 0.47
CA ARG A 175 3.43 13.60 0.25
C ARG A 175 2.32 13.58 -0.81
N VAL A 176 1.80 12.40 -1.12
CA VAL A 176 0.64 12.23 -2.02
C VAL A 176 -0.58 12.87 -1.35
N PRO A 177 -1.34 13.74 -2.04
CA PRO A 177 -2.56 14.36 -1.50
C PRO A 177 -3.62 13.30 -1.17
N GLU A 178 -4.62 13.67 -0.37
CA GLU A 178 -5.76 12.77 -0.15
C GLU A 178 -6.54 12.56 -1.46
N LEU A 179 -6.94 11.31 -1.67
CA LEU A 179 -7.68 10.83 -2.83
C LEU A 179 -8.83 9.96 -2.30
N VAL A 180 -9.85 10.60 -1.74
CA VAL A 180 -11.10 9.97 -1.31
C VAL A 180 -12.22 10.34 -2.25
#